data_AF-A0A7X2MHX6-F1
#
_entry.id   AF-A0A7X2MHX6-F1
#
_cell.length_a   1.000
_cell.length_b   1.000
_cell.length_c   1.000
_cell.angle_alpha   90.00
_cell.angle_beta   90.00
_cell.angle_gamma   90.00
#
_symmetry.space_group_name_H-M   'P 1'
#
loop_
_entity.id
_entity.type
_entity.pdbx_description
1 polymer ?
#
loop_
_entity_poly.entity_id
_entity_poly.type
_entity_poly.pdbx_seq_one_letter_code
_entity_poly.pdbx_strand_id
1 'polypeptide(L)'
;HLNKLNLAGLTLGTLMRYRSKIVTDFLQDLMQKTGVSKLVTGTYLLVKEPINIVVNGTTRSGKGESLVNPSIDTISRAKTKSSLVVTDPKGEIYQASYKTLRK
;
A
#
# COMPACT_ATOMS: atom_id res chain seq x y z
N HIS A 1 -15.82 9.78 7.21
CA HIS A 1 -15.71 8.30 7.32
C HIS A 1 -16.56 7.64 6.24
N LEU A 2 -15.95 7.00 5.25
CA LEU A 2 -16.66 6.24 4.20
C LEU A 2 -16.94 4.83 4.75
N ASN A 3 -18.19 4.56 5.10
CA ASN A 3 -18.61 3.24 5.58
C ASN A 3 -18.88 2.31 4.38
N LYS A 4 -18.64 1.00 4.55
CA LYS A 4 -18.94 -0.04 3.55
C LYS A 4 -20.42 -0.08 3.10
N LEU A 5 -21.30 0.62 3.83
CA LEU A 5 -22.74 0.74 3.56
C LEU A 5 -23.12 2.02 2.81
N ASN A 6 -22.18 2.95 2.59
CA ASN A 6 -22.42 4.11 1.73
C ASN A 6 -22.20 3.74 0.26
N LEU A 7 -22.98 4.35 -0.64
CA LEU A 7 -22.93 4.10 -2.09
C LEU A 7 -21.50 4.17 -2.64
N ALA A 8 -20.70 5.15 -2.18
CA ALA A 8 -19.29 5.29 -2.55
C ALA A 8 -18.37 4.14 -2.05
N GLY A 9 -18.70 3.49 -0.93
CA GLY A 9 -17.95 2.35 -0.40
C GLY A 9 -18.28 1.04 -1.12
N LEU A 10 -19.53 0.86 -1.54
CA LEU A 10 -19.98 -0.28 -2.33
C LEU A 10 -19.46 -0.24 -3.78
N THR A 11 -19.45 0.95 -4.40
CA THR A 11 -18.87 1.13 -5.74
C THR A 11 -17.37 0.89 -5.71
N LEU A 12 -16.65 1.41 -4.70
CA LEU A 12 -15.21 1.17 -4.54
C LEU A 12 -14.90 -0.32 -4.33
N GLY A 13 -15.65 -1.00 -3.46
CA GLY A 13 -15.49 -2.44 -3.24
C GLY A 13 -15.73 -3.26 -4.52
N THR A 14 -16.69 -2.84 -5.35
CA THR A 14 -17.00 -3.47 -6.64
C THR A 14 -15.89 -3.24 -7.65
N LEU A 15 -15.39 -2.01 -7.79
CA LEU A 15 -14.26 -1.66 -8.67
C LEU A 15 -12.98 -2.42 -8.31
N MET A 16 -12.73 -2.63 -7.02
CA MET A 16 -11.56 -3.40 -6.58
C MET A 16 -11.71 -4.91 -6.81
N ARG A 17 -12.94 -5.44 -6.79
CA ARG A 17 -13.21 -6.87 -6.97
C ARG A 17 -13.35 -7.28 -8.43
N TYR A 18 -13.76 -6.36 -9.31
CA TYR A 18 -14.00 -6.64 -10.72
C TYR A 18 -12.86 -6.17 -11.63
N ARG A 19 -12.32 -7.09 -12.44
CA ARG A 19 -11.17 -6.85 -13.34
C ARG A 19 -11.59 -6.51 -14.79
N SER A 20 -12.85 -6.16 -15.05
CA SER A 20 -13.33 -5.85 -16.41
C SER A 20 -13.35 -4.35 -16.64
N LYS A 21 -12.63 -3.87 -17.67
CA LYS A 21 -12.56 -2.44 -18.02
C LYS A 21 -13.94 -1.83 -18.29
N ILE A 22 -14.81 -2.55 -19.02
CA ILE A 22 -16.15 -2.08 -19.40
C ILE A 22 -17.02 -1.78 -18.17
N VAL A 23 -16.97 -2.65 -17.16
CA VAL A 23 -17.74 -2.49 -15.92
C VAL A 23 -17.18 -1.34 -15.08
N THR A 24 -15.85 -1.23 -15.02
CA THR A 24 -15.16 -0.16 -14.30
C THR A 24 -15.45 1.21 -14.90
N ASP A 25 -15.40 1.34 -16.23
CA ASP A 25 -15.64 2.60 -16.93
C ASP A 25 -17.11 3.05 -16.82
N PHE A 26 -18.06 2.10 -16.92
CA PHE A 26 -19.48 2.38 -16.73
C PHE A 26 -19.80 2.85 -15.30
N LEU A 27 -19.22 2.20 -14.30
CA LEU A 27 -19.41 2.60 -12.90
C LEU A 27 -18.77 3.97 -12.62
N GLN A 28 -17.62 4.27 -13.23
CA GLN A 28 -16.99 5.60 -13.14
C GLN A 28 -17.86 6.69 -13.76
N ASP A 29 -18.46 6.46 -14.94
CA ASP A 29 -19.37 7.42 -15.60
C ASP A 29 -20.61 7.72 -14.74
N LEU A 30 -21.20 6.69 -14.13
CA LEU A 30 -22.32 6.85 -13.19
C LEU A 30 -21.92 7.62 -11.93
N MET A 31 -20.73 7.37 -11.38
CA MET A 31 -20.21 8.11 -10.23
C MET A 31 -19.93 9.57 -10.56
N GLN A 32 -19.53 9.86 -11.81
CA GLN A 32 -19.33 11.22 -12.29
C GLN A 32 -20.65 11.98 -12.44
N LYS A 33 -21.68 11.31 -13.00
CA LYS A 33 -23.02 11.88 -13.19
C LYS A 33 -23.80 12.10 -11.89
N THR A 34 -23.55 11.30 -10.86
CA THR A 34 -24.21 11.43 -9.54
C THR A 34 -23.58 12.50 -8.63
N GLY A 35 -22.56 13.24 -9.10
CA GLY A 35 -21.94 14.35 -8.35
C GLY A 35 -21.10 13.94 -7.14
N VAL A 36 -20.92 12.62 -6.92
CA VAL A 36 -20.09 12.04 -5.84
C VAL A 36 -18.59 12.08 -6.18
N SER A 37 -18.25 12.49 -7.41
CA SER A 37 -16.90 12.52 -8.00
C SER A 37 -15.91 13.48 -7.35
N LYS A 38 -16.35 14.44 -6.51
CA LYS A 38 -15.44 15.39 -5.84
C LYS A 38 -14.62 14.76 -4.69
N LEU A 39 -14.82 13.47 -4.39
CA LEU A 39 -14.15 12.75 -3.29
C LEU A 39 -13.08 11.74 -3.75
N VAL A 40 -12.97 11.44 -5.04
CA VAL A 40 -12.08 10.37 -5.53
C VAL A 40 -10.84 10.97 -6.20
N THR A 41 -9.89 11.42 -5.38
CA THR A 41 -8.53 11.78 -5.81
C THR A 41 -7.68 10.51 -5.94
N GLY A 42 -7.72 9.89 -7.12
CA GLY A 42 -6.76 8.87 -7.55
C GLY A 42 -7.19 7.40 -7.35
N THR A 43 -6.71 6.56 -8.27
CA THR A 43 -6.89 5.10 -8.24
C THR A 43 -5.69 4.46 -7.57
N TYR A 44 -5.91 3.77 -6.44
CA TYR A 44 -4.86 3.03 -5.74
C TYR A 44 -5.06 1.53 -5.95
N LEU A 45 -4.08 0.87 -6.55
CA LEU A 45 -4.06 -0.59 -6.66
C LEU A 45 -3.45 -1.15 -5.36
N LEU A 46 -4.26 -1.85 -4.58
CA LEU A 46 -3.83 -2.51 -3.35
C LEU A 46 -3.72 -4.02 -3.60
N VAL A 47 -2.50 -4.53 -3.56
CA VAL A 47 -2.23 -5.98 -3.52
C VAL A 47 -2.34 -6.43 -2.07
N LYS A 48 -3.15 -7.46 -1.81
CA LYS A 48 -3.41 -7.95 -0.43
C LYS A 48 -2.74 -9.30 -0.16
N GLU A 49 -2.26 -9.94 -1.20
CA GLU A 49 -1.60 -11.23 -1.16
C GLU A 49 -0.12 -11.06 -0.77
N PRO A 50 0.45 -11.99 0.03
CA PRO A 50 1.87 -11.95 0.34
C PRO A 50 2.69 -12.17 -0.94
N ILE A 51 3.63 -11.27 -1.22
CA ILE A 51 4.55 -11.35 -2.34
C ILE A 51 5.99 -11.45 -1.83
N ASN A 52 6.81 -12.24 -2.54
CA ASN A 52 8.24 -12.36 -2.26
C ASN A 52 9.00 -11.41 -3.20
N ILE A 53 9.86 -10.56 -2.63
CA ILE A 53 10.63 -9.55 -3.37
C ILE A 53 12.11 -9.81 -3.15
N VAL A 54 12.89 -9.84 -4.23
CA VAL A 54 14.36 -9.88 -4.19
C VAL A 54 14.88 -8.59 -4.80
N VAL A 55 15.68 -7.84 -4.05
CA VAL A 55 16.35 -6.63 -4.54
C VAL A 55 17.84 -6.84 -4.50
N ASN A 56 18.46 -6.86 -5.69
CA ASN A 56 19.90 -6.90 -5.84
C ASN A 56 20.40 -5.53 -6.32
N GLY A 57 21.51 -5.07 -5.76
CA GLY A 57 22.12 -3.80 -6.14
C GLY A 57 23.50 -3.66 -5.54
N THR A 58 24.39 -2.99 -6.27
CA THR A 58 25.75 -2.67 -5.81
C THR A 58 25.73 -1.67 -4.64
N THR A 59 26.87 -1.44 -4.00
CA THR A 59 26.98 -0.39 -2.98
C THR A 59 26.64 0.97 -3.60
N ARG A 60 25.94 1.84 -2.86
CA ARG A 60 25.42 3.14 -3.34
C ARG A 60 24.29 3.06 -4.38
N SER A 61 23.68 1.90 -4.60
CA SER A 61 22.50 1.77 -5.47
C SER A 61 21.19 2.28 -4.84
N GLY A 62 21.23 2.85 -3.63
CA GLY A 62 20.03 3.30 -2.91
C GLY A 62 19.12 2.18 -2.38
N LYS A 63 19.50 0.90 -2.47
CA LYS A 63 18.65 -0.23 -2.06
C LYS A 63 18.10 -0.13 -0.62
N GLY A 64 18.91 0.39 0.30
CA GLY A 64 18.50 0.58 1.70
C GLY A 64 17.43 1.66 1.84
N GLU A 65 17.66 2.83 1.24
CA GLU A 65 16.76 3.98 1.36
C GLU A 65 15.48 3.84 0.53
N SER A 66 15.56 3.27 -0.67
CA SER A 66 14.41 3.21 -1.59
C SER A 66 13.41 2.12 -1.24
N LEU A 67 13.85 1.00 -0.66
CA LEU A 67 12.96 -0.14 -0.38
C LEU A 67 13.00 -0.61 1.07
N VAL A 68 14.19 -0.82 1.64
CA VAL A 68 14.31 -1.47 2.96
C VAL A 68 13.78 -0.58 4.08
N ASN A 69 14.27 0.65 4.20
CA ASN A 69 13.87 1.57 5.28
C ASN A 69 12.36 1.91 5.23
N PRO A 70 11.76 2.24 4.07
CA PRO A 70 10.31 2.49 3.98
C PRO A 70 9.47 1.26 4.30
N SER A 71 9.93 0.06 3.92
CA SER A 71 9.22 -1.19 4.22
C SER A 71 9.21 -1.47 5.71
N ILE A 72 10.35 -1.32 6.39
CA ILE A 72 10.47 -1.49 7.84
C ILE A 72 9.56 -0.51 8.58
N ASP A 73 9.57 0.78 8.17
CA ASP A 73 8.72 1.81 8.79
C ASP A 73 7.22 1.55 8.57
N THR A 74 6.83 1.13 7.36
CA THR A 74 5.44 0.82 7.02
C THR A 74 4.93 -0.39 7.81
N ILE A 75 5.72 -1.47 7.85
CA ILE A 75 5.37 -2.69 8.59
C ILE A 75 5.35 -2.41 10.10
N SER A 76 6.33 -1.65 10.61
CA SER A 76 6.37 -1.28 12.02
C SER A 76 5.16 -0.45 12.43
N ARG A 77 4.71 0.51 11.62
CA ARG A 77 3.54 1.34 11.95
C ARG A 77 2.19 0.69 11.67
N ALA A 78 2.15 -0.49 11.04
CA ALA A 78 0.91 -1.17 10.73
C ALA A 78 0.08 -1.44 12.00
N LYS A 79 -1.25 -1.37 11.85
CA LYS A 79 -2.21 -1.68 12.94
C LYS A 79 -2.10 -3.14 13.35
N THR A 80 -2.03 -4.03 12.37
CA THR A 80 -1.73 -5.45 12.58
C THR A 80 -0.23 -5.62 12.43
N LYS A 81 0.48 -5.90 13.54
CA LYS A 81 1.92 -6.09 13.52
C LYS A 81 2.26 -7.41 12.85
N SER A 82 3.09 -7.35 11.82
CA SER A 82 3.71 -8.53 11.22
C SER A 82 5.02 -8.85 11.96
N SER A 83 5.38 -10.13 12.04
CA SER A 83 6.71 -10.52 12.52
C SER A 83 7.75 -10.15 11.46
N LEU A 84 8.78 -9.42 11.84
CA LEU A 84 9.86 -8.97 10.95
C LEU A 84 11.20 -9.54 11.46
N VAL A 85 11.91 -10.26 10.59
CA VAL A 85 13.29 -10.73 10.84
C VAL A 85 14.21 -10.00 9.88
N VAL A 86 15.16 -9.24 10.42
CA VAL A 86 16.15 -8.49 9.63
C VAL A 86 17.54 -8.99 9.98
N THR A 87 18.26 -9.51 9.00
CA THR A 87 19.67 -9.86 9.11
C THR A 87 20.50 -8.76 8.48
N ASP A 88 21.19 -7.97 9.30
CA ASP A 88 22.05 -6.88 8.83
C ASP A 88 23.50 -7.12 9.27
N PRO A 89 24.35 -7.67 8.37
CA PRO A 89 25.76 -7.92 8.67
C PRO A 89 26.57 -6.64 8.94
N LYS A 90 26.10 -5.46 8.49
CA LYS A 90 26.81 -4.19 8.62
C LYS A 90 26.30 -3.30 9.75
N GLY A 91 25.06 -3.50 10.20
CA GLY A 91 24.43 -2.74 11.29
C GLY A 91 23.86 -1.36 10.90
N GLU A 92 23.98 -0.97 9.63
CA GLU A 92 23.47 0.30 9.10
C GLU A 92 21.93 0.39 9.19
N ILE A 93 21.24 -0.72 8.90
CA ILE A 93 19.77 -0.81 8.92
C ILE A 93 19.29 -0.78 10.37
N TYR A 94 20.02 -1.42 11.28
CA TYR A 94 19.69 -1.42 12.70
C TYR A 94 19.75 -0.02 13.30
N GLN A 95 20.82 0.73 13.03
CA GLN A 95 20.94 2.11 13.53
C GLN A 95 19.83 3.02 12.99
N ALA A 96 19.49 2.90 11.70
CA ALA A 96 18.43 3.70 11.09
C ALA A 96 17.03 3.36 11.64
N SER A 97 16.78 2.08 11.93
CA SER A 97 15.44 1.58 12.27
C SER A 97 15.20 1.41 13.78
N TYR A 98 16.22 1.59 14.62
CA TYR A 98 16.19 1.29 16.06
C TYR A 98 15.00 1.90 16.80
N LYS A 99 14.75 3.20 16.58
CA LYS A 99 13.65 3.92 17.23
C LYS A 99 12.27 3.48 16.73
N THR A 100 12.18 3.11 15.46
CA THR A 100 10.93 2.70 14.80
C THR A 100 10.56 1.27 15.18
N LEU A 101 11.52 0.39 15.41
CA LEU A 101 11.29 -1.02 15.75
C LEU A 101 11.05 -1.28 17.25
N ARG A 102 11.35 -0.33 18.12
CA ARG A 102 11.18 -0.44 19.59
C ARG A 102 9.95 0.26 20.16
N LYS A 103 9.04 0.71 19.29
CA LYS A 103 7.73 1.29 19.65
C LYS A 103 6.64 0.25 19.53
#